data_AF-A0A2R6NFZ9-F1
#
_entry.id   AF-A0A2R6NFZ9-F1
#
_cell.length_a   1.000
_cell.length_b   1.000
_cell.length_c   1.000
_cell.angle_alpha   90.00
_cell.angle_beta   90.00
_cell.angle_gamma   90.00
#
_symmetry.space_group_name_H-M   'P 1'
#
loop_
_entity.id
_entity.type
_entity.pdbx_description
1 polymer ?
#
loop_
_entity_poly.entity_id
_entity_poly.type
_entity_poly.pdbx_seq_one_letter_code
_entity_poly.pdbx_strand_id
1 'polypeptide(L)'
;MELFMRTVADVPSLTRFIKDVYAPISKSGKYSDMFGWIWGHPSSKVQRQELISLLSTSPSLEAITIRHLVPKNAVSVTPIDSIISSSATSNCIKRLTLHGSSFEARPHPQFCIMPILDVQLPNLEVLCLRGMYIMPTFQLPSLPRLHTLQLVENYYFPSGGPRPPLFTPESLPNLRVVEVFRNHFPGEAYGHLVSGSSFEKLECLHFLENKRCLEVTRWMSADSEIKHLAIGFLSAIDRVHLVCWRFPDALESLTLLLCDPSSCSPKLEPWTARRQGQVRDDGVEILQGVFRCLKLNKQSKAFKKLVLLAKFPGAEDVAVRLAREHAVRDIRILCASQEVEFSMSLDGTLPLVYTF
;
A
#
# COMPACT_ATOMS: atom_id res chain seq x y z
N MET A 1 5.11 5.82 -25.25
CA MET A 1 5.47 7.24 -25.08
C MET A 1 5.73 7.91 -26.42
N GLU A 2 6.61 7.37 -27.26
CA GLU A 2 6.95 7.99 -28.55
C GLU A 2 5.75 8.25 -29.49
N LEU A 3 4.88 7.26 -29.71
CA LEU A 3 3.65 7.46 -30.52
C LEU A 3 2.73 8.55 -29.94
N PHE A 4 2.63 8.60 -28.61
CA PHE A 4 1.84 9.62 -27.90
C PHE A 4 2.45 11.00 -28.06
N MET A 5 3.77 11.13 -27.86
CA MET A 5 4.50 12.39 -28.05
C MET A 5 4.42 12.88 -29.50
N ARG A 6 4.51 11.98 -30.48
CA ARG A 6 4.29 12.30 -31.90
C ARG A 6 2.87 12.80 -32.14
N THR A 7 1.85 12.10 -31.62
CA THR A 7 0.44 12.50 -31.74
C THR A 7 0.19 13.89 -31.13
N VAL A 8 0.79 14.17 -29.97
CA VAL A 8 0.70 15.47 -29.30
C VAL A 8 1.45 16.56 -30.06
N ALA A 9 2.61 16.25 -30.64
CA ALA A 9 3.36 17.18 -31.48
C ALA A 9 2.61 17.51 -32.78
N ASP A 10 1.96 16.51 -33.39
CA ASP A 10 1.17 16.66 -34.61
C ASP A 10 -0.14 17.42 -34.36
N VAL A 11 -0.72 17.29 -33.15
CA VAL A 11 -1.96 17.99 -32.76
C VAL A 11 -1.81 18.62 -31.35
N PRO A 12 -1.15 19.78 -31.24
CA PRO A 12 -0.87 20.42 -29.94
C PRO A 12 -2.13 20.78 -29.13
N SER A 13 -3.27 20.97 -29.80
CA SER A 13 -4.55 21.24 -29.14
C SER A 13 -5.06 20.06 -28.29
N LEU A 14 -4.46 18.87 -28.43
CA LEU A 14 -4.77 17.72 -27.58
C LEU A 14 -4.19 17.85 -26.17
N THR A 15 -3.15 18.66 -25.94
CA THR A 15 -2.49 18.75 -24.62
C THR A 15 -3.42 19.22 -23.52
N ARG A 16 -4.38 20.10 -23.83
CA ARG A 16 -5.42 20.59 -22.90
C ARG A 16 -6.42 19.53 -22.43
N PHE A 17 -6.43 18.36 -23.08
CA PHE A 17 -7.28 17.23 -22.71
C PHE A 17 -6.51 16.14 -21.98
N ILE A 18 -5.18 16.22 -21.92
CA ILE A 18 -4.35 15.27 -21.19
C ILE A 18 -4.54 15.56 -19.69
N LYS A 19 -5.12 14.59 -18.99
CA LYS A 19 -5.33 14.66 -17.53
C LYS A 19 -4.39 13.74 -16.77
N ASP A 20 -4.02 12.62 -17.39
CA ASP A 20 -3.21 11.56 -16.78
C ASP A 20 -2.07 11.17 -17.73
N VAL A 21 -0.84 11.04 -17.19
CA VAL A 21 0.34 10.60 -17.96
C VAL A 21 1.00 9.40 -17.29
N TYR A 22 1.33 8.39 -18.10
CA TYR A 22 2.11 7.23 -17.68
C TYR A 22 3.51 7.26 -18.33
N ALA A 23 4.54 7.42 -17.50
CA ALA A 23 5.92 7.63 -17.94
C ALA A 23 6.87 6.50 -17.48
N PRO A 24 7.19 5.54 -18.36
CA PRO A 24 8.26 4.59 -18.10
C PRO A 24 9.62 5.28 -18.29
N ILE A 25 10.46 5.27 -17.26
CA ILE A 25 11.84 5.77 -17.29
C ILE A 25 12.78 4.59 -17.07
N SER A 26 13.56 4.21 -18.07
CA SER A 26 14.50 3.08 -17.98
C SER A 26 15.94 3.57 -17.91
N LYS A 27 16.70 3.16 -16.89
CA LYS A 27 18.14 3.40 -16.82
C LYS A 27 18.89 2.29 -17.56
N SER A 28 18.96 2.29 -18.89
CA SER A 28 19.84 1.33 -19.60
C SER A 28 21.30 1.56 -19.18
N GLY A 29 22.05 0.48 -18.96
CA GLY A 29 23.43 0.53 -18.47
C GLY A 29 24.31 -0.55 -19.11
N LYS A 30 24.90 -0.18 -20.26
CA LYS A 30 26.10 -0.70 -20.96
C LYS A 30 26.02 -1.92 -21.91
N TYR A 31 26.74 -1.71 -23.03
CA TYR A 31 27.06 -2.53 -24.22
C TYR A 31 25.96 -2.86 -25.22
N SER A 32 24.68 -2.90 -24.85
CA SER A 32 23.59 -3.03 -25.82
C SER A 32 23.04 -1.70 -26.34
N ASP A 33 23.54 -0.54 -25.88
CA ASP A 33 23.08 0.78 -26.36
C ASP A 33 23.39 1.02 -27.86
N MET A 34 24.30 0.26 -28.48
CA MET A 34 24.46 0.29 -29.94
C MET A 34 23.27 -0.34 -30.67
N PHE A 35 22.64 -1.37 -30.08
CA PHE A 35 21.45 -2.00 -30.61
C PHE A 35 20.15 -1.38 -30.09
N GLY A 36 20.13 -0.81 -28.88
CA GLY A 36 18.98 -0.02 -28.38
C GLY A 36 18.69 1.21 -29.25
N TRP A 37 19.72 1.79 -29.89
CA TRP A 37 19.58 2.82 -30.92
C TRP A 37 19.01 2.27 -32.24
N ILE A 38 19.36 1.03 -32.60
CA ILE A 38 18.83 0.30 -33.76
C ILE A 38 17.36 -0.12 -33.54
N TRP A 39 16.93 -0.33 -32.29
CA TRP A 39 15.56 -0.71 -31.90
C TRP A 39 14.72 0.45 -31.30
N GLY A 40 15.23 1.69 -31.30
CA GLY A 40 14.44 2.90 -30.99
C GLY A 40 14.15 3.17 -29.51
N HIS A 41 14.97 2.71 -28.55
CA HIS A 41 14.76 3.03 -27.14
C HIS A 41 15.50 4.33 -26.72
N PRO A 42 14.80 5.43 -26.38
CA PRO A 42 15.44 6.68 -25.98
C PRO A 42 16.20 6.52 -24.66
N SER A 43 17.34 7.22 -24.51
CA SER A 43 18.11 7.22 -23.26
C SER A 43 17.29 7.78 -22.09
N SER A 44 17.63 7.42 -20.84
CA SER A 44 16.95 7.96 -19.65
C SER A 44 16.97 9.50 -19.56
N LYS A 45 17.98 10.15 -20.16
CA LYS A 45 18.06 11.62 -20.22
C LYS A 45 17.04 12.19 -21.21
N VAL A 46 16.93 11.55 -22.37
CA VAL A 46 15.95 11.93 -23.41
C VAL A 46 14.53 11.71 -22.92
N GLN A 47 14.23 10.54 -22.34
CA GLN A 47 12.92 10.24 -21.74
C GLN A 47 12.51 11.28 -20.68
N ARG A 48 13.48 11.75 -19.87
CA ARG A 48 13.25 12.82 -18.89
C ARG A 48 12.95 14.16 -19.56
N GLN A 49 13.72 14.55 -20.56
CA GLN A 49 13.50 15.81 -21.27
C GLN A 49 12.16 15.82 -22.02
N GLU A 50 11.79 14.70 -22.63
CA GLU A 50 10.48 14.52 -23.27
C GLU A 50 9.35 14.66 -22.25
N LEU A 51 9.48 14.02 -21.08
CA LEU A 51 8.49 14.15 -20.01
C LEU A 51 8.39 15.61 -19.53
N ILE A 52 9.52 16.27 -19.26
CA ILE A 52 9.53 17.69 -18.85
C ILE A 52 8.84 18.57 -19.89
N SER A 53 9.12 18.34 -21.18
CA SER A 53 8.47 19.06 -22.28
C SER A 53 6.96 18.79 -22.37
N LEU A 54 6.54 17.56 -22.06
CA LEU A 54 5.12 17.22 -22.00
C LEU A 54 4.43 17.90 -20.81
N LEU A 55 5.08 17.89 -19.65
CA LEU A 55 4.57 18.51 -18.43
C LEU A 55 4.47 20.03 -18.56
N SER A 56 5.38 20.67 -19.29
CA SER A 56 5.33 22.12 -19.51
C SER A 56 4.25 22.56 -20.49
N THR A 57 3.80 21.66 -21.38
CA THR A 57 2.80 21.95 -22.43
C THR A 57 1.38 21.46 -22.10
N SER A 58 1.20 20.77 -20.97
CA SER A 58 -0.07 20.15 -20.56
C SER A 58 -0.64 20.80 -19.29
N PRO A 59 -1.25 22.00 -19.37
CA PRO A 59 -1.72 22.75 -18.21
C PRO A 59 -2.90 22.09 -17.47
N SER A 60 -3.60 21.15 -18.12
CA SER A 60 -4.72 20.40 -17.56
C SER A 60 -4.32 19.13 -16.82
N LEU A 61 -3.01 18.85 -16.72
CA LEU A 61 -2.52 17.61 -16.15
C LEU A 61 -2.73 17.58 -14.64
N GLU A 62 -3.48 16.58 -14.17
CA GLU A 62 -3.83 16.41 -12.76
C GLU A 62 -3.22 15.14 -12.16
N ALA A 63 -2.90 14.12 -12.97
CA ALA A 63 -2.27 12.89 -12.50
C ALA A 63 -1.02 12.50 -13.27
N ILE A 64 -0.01 12.04 -12.53
CA ILE A 64 1.22 11.52 -13.09
C ILE A 64 1.54 10.17 -12.46
N THR A 65 1.78 9.18 -13.31
CA THR A 65 2.35 7.90 -12.92
C THR A 65 3.73 7.76 -13.54
N ILE A 66 4.78 7.72 -12.70
CA ILE A 66 6.16 7.51 -13.14
C ILE A 66 6.55 6.08 -12.77
N ARG A 67 6.97 5.30 -13.75
CA ARG A 67 7.52 3.97 -13.55
C ARG A 67 9.00 3.99 -13.82
N HIS A 68 9.80 3.84 -12.78
CA HIS A 68 11.25 3.88 -12.87
C HIS A 68 11.83 2.46 -12.91
N LEU A 69 12.23 2.05 -14.10
CA LEU A 69 12.82 0.75 -14.39
C LEU A 69 14.34 0.82 -14.23
N VAL A 70 14.83 0.12 -13.22
CA VAL A 70 16.26 0.03 -12.92
C VAL A 70 16.74 -1.37 -13.31
N PRO A 71 17.86 -1.50 -14.03
CA PRO A 71 18.42 -2.81 -14.34
C PRO A 71 18.71 -3.62 -13.09
N LYS A 72 18.77 -4.94 -13.26
CA LYS A 72 19.24 -5.87 -12.24
C LYS A 72 20.59 -5.41 -11.65
N ASN A 73 20.69 -5.41 -10.32
CA ASN A 73 21.88 -5.00 -9.55
C ASN A 73 22.28 -3.52 -9.71
N ALA A 74 21.42 -2.67 -10.27
CA ALA A 74 21.66 -1.24 -10.34
C ALA A 74 20.91 -0.48 -9.24
N VAL A 75 21.46 0.67 -8.87
CA VAL A 75 20.85 1.65 -7.98
C VAL A 75 20.51 2.89 -8.81
N SER A 76 19.31 3.42 -8.62
CA SER A 76 18.92 4.70 -9.19
C SER A 76 18.06 5.49 -8.24
N VAL A 77 18.37 6.78 -8.15
CA VAL A 77 17.44 7.74 -7.57
C VAL A 77 16.35 8.01 -8.60
N THR A 78 15.11 8.08 -8.15
CA THR A 78 13.97 8.44 -9.00
C THR A 78 14.08 9.92 -9.34
N PRO A 79 14.09 10.33 -10.62
CA PRO A 79 14.41 11.72 -10.99
C PRO A 79 13.23 12.70 -10.80
N ILE A 80 12.45 12.53 -9.74
CA ILE A 80 11.19 13.26 -9.50
C ILE A 80 11.44 14.75 -9.39
N ASP A 81 12.44 15.17 -8.62
CA ASP A 81 12.67 16.60 -8.39
C ASP A 81 12.95 17.30 -9.71
N SER A 82 13.81 16.73 -10.56
CA SER A 82 14.11 17.31 -11.87
C SER A 82 12.91 17.37 -12.82
N ILE A 83 11.97 16.43 -12.68
CA ILE A 83 10.77 16.34 -13.53
C ILE A 83 9.71 17.33 -13.07
N ILE A 84 9.44 17.40 -11.76
CA ILE A 84 8.37 18.22 -11.21
C ILE A 84 8.81 19.68 -11.06
N SER A 85 10.01 19.95 -10.56
CA SER A 85 10.50 21.32 -10.33
C SER A 85 10.65 22.14 -11.62
N SER A 86 10.90 21.47 -12.75
CA SER A 86 11.07 22.12 -14.05
C SER A 86 9.74 22.39 -14.76
N SER A 87 8.62 21.95 -14.18
CA SER A 87 7.29 22.07 -14.78
C SER A 87 6.46 23.14 -14.09
N ALA A 88 5.83 24.03 -14.86
CA ALA A 88 4.83 24.97 -14.34
C ALA A 88 3.57 24.26 -13.80
N THR A 89 3.47 22.95 -13.99
CA THR A 89 2.34 22.09 -13.63
C THR A 89 2.45 21.48 -12.23
N SER A 90 3.49 21.78 -11.44
CA SER A 90 3.58 21.36 -10.03
C SER A 90 2.35 21.77 -9.22
N ASN A 91 1.76 22.91 -9.54
CA ASN A 91 0.53 23.42 -8.93
C ASN A 91 -0.76 22.74 -9.45
N CYS A 92 -0.71 21.99 -10.54
CA CYS A 92 -1.90 21.33 -11.12
C CYS A 92 -2.01 19.87 -10.72
N ILE A 93 -0.89 19.24 -10.34
CA ILE A 93 -0.84 17.82 -10.00
C ILE A 93 -1.59 17.57 -8.69
N LYS A 94 -2.67 16.78 -8.80
CA LYS A 94 -3.47 16.26 -7.69
C LYS A 94 -3.11 14.82 -7.32
N ARG A 95 -2.60 14.03 -8.28
CA ARG A 95 -2.32 12.60 -8.07
C ARG A 95 -0.91 12.26 -8.56
N LEU A 96 -0.10 11.67 -7.70
CA LEU A 96 1.25 11.24 -8.03
C LEU A 96 1.46 9.77 -7.63
N THR A 97 1.79 8.94 -8.62
CA THR A 97 2.12 7.53 -8.42
C THR A 97 3.54 7.28 -8.88
N LEU A 98 4.33 6.67 -7.99
CA LEU A 98 5.74 6.38 -8.22
C LEU A 98 5.95 4.88 -8.08
N HIS A 99 6.27 4.23 -9.20
CA HIS A 99 6.61 2.82 -9.24
C HIS A 99 8.12 2.69 -9.31
N GLY A 100 8.69 2.11 -8.26
CA GLY A 100 10.03 1.60 -8.23
C GLY A 100 10.12 0.19 -8.83
N SER A 101 11.34 -0.13 -9.19
CA SER A 101 11.75 -1.33 -9.91
C SER A 101 11.56 -2.65 -9.14
N SER A 102 11.43 -2.61 -7.80
CA SER A 102 11.23 -3.84 -7.01
C SER A 102 9.84 -4.47 -7.14
N PHE A 103 8.87 -3.74 -7.72
CA PHE A 103 7.52 -4.27 -7.98
C PHE A 103 7.50 -5.33 -9.11
N GLU A 104 8.50 -5.34 -10.00
CA GLU A 104 8.41 -6.09 -11.27
C GLU A 104 9.49 -7.15 -11.46
N ALA A 105 10.58 -7.10 -10.70
CA ALA A 105 11.74 -8.00 -10.87
C ALA A 105 12.08 -8.78 -9.59
N ARG A 106 11.20 -9.70 -9.17
CA ARG A 106 11.58 -10.76 -8.22
C ARG A 106 12.47 -11.76 -9.01
N PRO A 107 13.79 -11.88 -8.78
CA PRO A 107 14.42 -12.05 -7.46
C PRO A 107 15.70 -11.22 -7.18
N HIS A 108 15.89 -10.03 -7.78
CA HIS A 108 17.10 -9.23 -7.57
C HIS A 108 16.78 -7.82 -7.08
N PRO A 109 17.50 -7.28 -6.09
CA PRO A 109 17.18 -5.96 -5.55
C PRO A 109 17.49 -4.90 -6.61
N GLN A 110 16.45 -4.22 -7.06
CA GLN A 110 16.54 -3.05 -7.92
C GLN A 110 16.19 -1.84 -7.06
N PHE A 111 17.20 -1.02 -6.73
CA PHE A 111 17.04 0.02 -5.73
C PHE A 111 16.57 1.31 -6.40
N CYS A 112 15.27 1.57 -6.30
CA CYS A 112 14.69 2.87 -6.64
C CYS A 112 14.62 3.72 -5.38
N ILE A 113 15.57 4.63 -5.22
CA ILE A 113 15.64 5.49 -4.03
C ILE A 113 14.68 6.67 -4.22
N MET A 114 13.81 6.90 -3.24
CA MET A 114 13.01 8.11 -3.17
C MET A 114 13.94 9.29 -2.82
N PRO A 115 14.09 10.31 -3.69
CA PRO A 115 14.86 11.50 -3.33
C PRO A 115 14.14 12.29 -2.25
N ILE A 116 14.86 13.19 -1.57
CA ILE A 116 14.23 14.22 -0.73
C ILE A 116 13.38 15.09 -1.66
N LEU A 117 12.08 15.16 -1.41
CA LEU A 117 11.18 15.99 -2.20
C LEU A 117 11.31 17.45 -1.73
N ASP A 118 12.24 18.19 -2.32
CA ASP A 118 12.36 19.64 -2.12
C ASP A 118 11.34 20.44 -2.97
N VAL A 119 10.43 19.73 -3.65
CA VAL A 119 9.45 20.32 -4.57
C VAL A 119 8.12 20.56 -3.86
N GLN A 120 7.57 21.77 -4.03
CA GLN A 120 6.25 22.10 -3.53
C GLN A 120 5.17 21.48 -4.41
N LEU A 121 4.29 20.69 -3.79
CA LEU A 121 3.13 20.06 -4.41
C LEU A 121 1.86 20.44 -3.62
N PRO A 122 1.46 21.73 -3.63
CA PRO A 122 0.44 22.26 -2.72
C PRO A 122 -0.96 21.69 -2.98
N ASN A 123 -1.19 21.17 -4.19
CA ASN A 123 -2.47 20.62 -4.63
C ASN A 123 -2.52 19.10 -4.69
N LEU A 124 -1.47 18.41 -4.22
CA LEU A 124 -1.44 16.97 -4.20
C LEU A 124 -2.45 16.41 -3.19
N GLU A 125 -3.36 15.59 -3.68
CA GLU A 125 -4.47 14.95 -2.97
C GLU A 125 -4.18 13.46 -2.71
N VAL A 126 -3.52 12.79 -3.67
CA VAL A 126 -3.19 11.37 -3.62
C VAL A 126 -1.71 11.13 -3.93
N LEU A 127 -1.02 10.43 -3.04
CA LEU A 127 0.36 9.99 -3.22
C LEU A 127 0.45 8.48 -3.10
N CYS A 128 1.05 7.84 -4.10
CA CYS A 128 1.26 6.42 -4.12
C CYS A 128 2.73 6.09 -4.36
N LEU A 129 3.35 5.38 -3.41
CA LEU A 129 4.73 4.91 -3.46
C LEU A 129 4.73 3.39 -3.51
N ARG A 130 5.18 2.82 -4.63
CA ARG A 130 5.15 1.38 -4.87
C ARG A 130 6.55 0.85 -5.18
N GLY A 131 7.02 -0.18 -4.48
CA GLY A 131 8.29 -0.83 -4.82
C GLY A 131 9.53 0.08 -4.66
N MET A 132 9.49 1.01 -3.71
CA MET A 132 10.57 1.99 -3.49
C MET A 132 11.48 1.56 -2.34
N TYR A 133 12.75 1.98 -2.40
CA TYR A 133 13.66 1.94 -1.27
C TYR A 133 13.68 3.33 -0.60
N ILE A 134 13.24 3.38 0.64
CA ILE A 134 13.09 4.62 1.40
C ILE A 134 14.28 4.75 2.35
N MET A 135 14.99 5.86 2.23
CA MET A 135 16.14 6.16 3.09
C MET A 135 15.67 6.46 4.51
N PRO A 136 16.47 6.16 5.55
CA PRO A 136 16.07 6.41 6.94
C PRO A 136 15.89 7.89 7.26
N THR A 137 16.53 8.76 6.48
CA THR A 137 16.45 10.22 6.60
C THR A 137 15.32 10.83 5.77
N PHE A 138 14.59 10.02 4.99
CA PHE A 138 13.54 10.54 4.13
C PHE A 138 12.30 10.90 4.98
N GLN A 139 11.85 12.13 4.81
CA GLN A 139 10.60 12.65 5.34
C GLN A 139 9.76 13.16 4.17
N LEU A 140 8.45 12.93 4.23
CA LEU A 140 7.54 13.56 3.29
C LEU A 140 7.53 15.08 3.53
N PRO A 141 7.52 15.89 2.46
CA PRO A 141 7.36 17.33 2.58
C PRO A 141 5.97 17.66 3.13
N SER A 142 5.75 18.94 3.46
CA SER A 142 4.40 19.41 3.79
C SER A 142 3.50 19.30 2.55
N LEU A 143 2.45 18.49 2.65
CA LEU A 143 1.47 18.25 1.59
C LEU A 143 0.08 18.56 2.18
N PRO A 144 -0.29 19.84 2.24
CA PRO A 144 -1.43 20.30 3.03
C PRO A 144 -2.77 19.77 2.51
N ARG A 145 -2.88 19.35 1.25
CA ARG A 145 -4.10 18.80 0.66
C ARG A 145 -4.12 17.29 0.54
N LEU A 146 -3.04 16.61 0.94
CA LEU A 146 -2.94 15.16 0.79
C LEU A 146 -3.96 14.48 1.70
N HIS A 147 -4.89 13.75 1.11
CA HIS A 147 -5.90 12.99 1.84
C HIS A 147 -5.68 11.48 1.74
N THR A 148 -4.97 10.99 0.72
CA THR A 148 -4.70 9.56 0.52
C THR A 148 -3.20 9.30 0.35
N LEU A 149 -2.65 8.43 1.20
CA LEU A 149 -1.28 7.94 1.10
C LEU A 149 -1.28 6.41 0.94
N GLN A 150 -0.70 5.94 -0.15
CA GLN A 150 -0.51 4.52 -0.42
C GLN A 150 0.98 4.17 -0.41
N LEU A 151 1.35 3.20 0.40
CA LEU A 151 2.70 2.64 0.53
C LEU A 151 2.58 1.16 0.20
N VAL A 152 3.21 0.68 -0.86
CA VAL A 152 3.04 -0.69 -1.36
C VAL A 152 4.41 -1.29 -1.66
N GLU A 153 4.73 -2.44 -1.06
CA GLU A 153 5.97 -3.19 -1.31
C GLU A 153 7.26 -2.32 -1.17
N ASN A 154 7.25 -1.32 -0.27
CA ASN A 154 8.44 -0.50 -0.03
C ASN A 154 9.39 -1.14 1.00
N TYR A 155 10.67 -0.83 0.84
CA TYR A 155 11.77 -1.31 1.67
C TYR A 155 12.43 -0.14 2.38
N TYR A 156 12.64 -0.26 3.69
CA TYR A 156 13.36 0.74 4.47
C TYR A 156 14.77 0.25 4.76
N PHE A 157 15.77 1.08 4.48
CA PHE A 157 17.14 0.73 4.85
C PHE A 157 17.26 0.61 6.38
N PRO A 158 17.98 -0.40 6.91
CA PRO A 158 18.29 -0.48 8.33
C PRO A 158 19.11 0.75 8.77
N SER A 159 18.86 1.24 9.99
CA SER A 159 19.60 2.36 10.60
C SER A 159 19.94 1.93 12.01
N GLY A 160 21.19 2.15 12.44
CA GLY A 160 21.66 1.78 13.77
C GLY A 160 21.16 2.70 14.90
N GLY A 161 20.07 3.44 14.71
CA GLY A 161 19.60 4.46 15.63
C GLY A 161 18.12 4.85 15.41
N PRO A 162 17.56 5.69 16.31
CA PRO A 162 16.16 6.11 16.30
C PRO A 162 15.84 6.83 14.99
N ARG A 163 14.67 6.53 14.43
CA ARG A 163 14.24 7.08 13.15
C ARG A 163 13.23 8.19 13.37
N PRO A 164 13.35 9.30 12.65
CA PRO A 164 12.21 10.20 12.54
C PRO A 164 11.05 9.48 11.83
N PRO A 165 9.80 9.85 12.15
CA PRO A 165 8.65 9.33 11.42
C PRO A 165 8.71 9.78 9.95
N LEU A 166 8.17 8.94 9.06
CA LEU A 166 8.13 9.22 7.61
C LEU A 166 7.35 10.50 7.29
N PHE A 167 6.35 10.80 8.10
CA PHE A 167 5.51 11.98 8.02
C PHE A 167 4.92 12.29 9.40
N THR A 168 4.50 13.53 9.58
CA THR A 168 3.96 14.02 10.85
C THR A 168 2.55 14.59 10.64
N PRO A 169 1.77 14.77 11.71
CA PRO A 169 0.46 15.41 11.67
C PRO A 169 0.51 16.77 10.97
N GLU A 170 1.56 17.54 11.25
CA GLU A 170 1.75 18.89 10.75
C GLU A 170 2.08 18.90 9.25
N SER A 171 2.76 17.87 8.75
CA SER A 171 3.08 17.77 7.33
C SER A 171 1.88 17.33 6.49
N LEU A 172 0.99 16.50 7.03
CA LEU A 172 -0.19 15.94 6.33
C LEU A 172 -1.51 16.20 7.09
N PRO A 173 -1.93 17.46 7.28
CA PRO A 173 -3.05 17.83 8.17
C PRO A 173 -4.43 17.37 7.67
N ASN A 174 -4.54 16.97 6.40
CA ASN A 174 -5.79 16.52 5.80
C ASN A 174 -5.80 15.03 5.44
N LEU A 175 -4.86 14.25 5.99
CA LEU A 175 -4.75 12.82 5.71
C LEU A 175 -5.98 12.07 6.23
N ARG A 176 -6.67 11.35 5.33
CA ARG A 176 -7.90 10.59 5.63
C ARG A 176 -7.74 9.09 5.40
N VAL A 177 -6.88 8.71 4.47
CA VAL A 177 -6.68 7.32 4.05
C VAL A 177 -5.19 7.00 4.04
N VAL A 178 -4.82 5.95 4.77
CA VAL A 178 -3.46 5.37 4.74
C VAL A 178 -3.57 3.90 4.39
N GLU A 179 -2.92 3.52 3.29
CA GLU A 179 -2.81 2.12 2.89
C GLU A 179 -1.35 1.68 2.88
N VAL A 180 -1.06 0.59 3.59
CA VAL A 180 0.24 -0.02 3.73
C VAL A 180 0.12 -1.49 3.36
N PHE A 181 0.68 -1.87 2.22
CA PHE A 181 0.62 -3.23 1.70
C PHE A 181 2.03 -3.82 1.55
N ARG A 182 2.35 -4.95 2.21
CA ARG A 182 3.65 -5.64 2.10
C ARG A 182 4.89 -4.74 2.32
N ASN A 183 4.80 -3.75 3.20
CA ASN A 183 5.95 -2.89 3.48
C ASN A 183 6.82 -3.49 4.60
N HIS A 184 8.12 -3.27 4.47
CA HIS A 184 9.10 -3.66 5.49
C HIS A 184 9.47 -2.49 6.40
N PHE A 185 8.49 -1.92 7.12
CA PHE A 185 8.76 -0.91 8.13
C PHE A 185 9.29 -1.53 9.43
N PRO A 186 10.13 -0.80 10.18
CA PRO A 186 10.35 -1.09 11.59
C PRO A 186 9.06 -0.82 12.38
N GLY A 187 8.76 -1.66 13.39
CA GLY A 187 7.50 -1.60 14.15
C GLY A 187 7.19 -0.24 14.77
N GLU A 188 8.21 0.49 15.22
CA GLU A 188 8.08 1.82 15.82
C GLU A 188 7.46 2.85 14.88
N ALA A 189 7.64 2.71 13.56
CA ALA A 189 7.07 3.63 12.58
C ALA A 189 5.54 3.56 12.52
N TYR A 190 4.94 2.41 12.89
CA TYR A 190 3.48 2.25 12.90
C TYR A 190 2.83 2.91 14.11
N GLY A 191 3.51 2.93 15.26
CA GLY A 191 2.96 3.50 16.50
C GLY A 191 2.56 4.97 16.35
N HIS A 192 3.37 5.75 15.62
CA HIS A 192 3.10 7.16 15.35
C HIS A 192 1.90 7.42 14.42
N LEU A 193 1.50 6.44 13.61
CA LEU A 193 0.34 6.58 12.71
C LEU A 193 -0.98 6.41 13.43
N VAL A 194 -0.98 5.58 14.47
CA VAL A 194 -2.20 5.13 15.15
C VAL A 194 -2.32 5.68 16.56
N SER A 195 -1.31 6.40 17.06
CA SER A 195 -1.43 7.16 18.30
C SER A 195 -2.49 8.25 18.14
N GLY A 196 -3.48 8.27 19.05
CA GLY A 196 -4.73 9.03 18.92
C GLY A 196 -4.62 10.55 18.77
N SER A 197 -3.44 11.15 18.87
CA SER A 197 -3.22 12.58 18.68
C SER A 197 -2.63 12.94 17.32
N SER A 198 -2.36 11.97 16.46
CA SER A 198 -1.53 12.20 15.27
C SER A 198 -2.32 12.57 14.02
N PHE A 199 -3.50 12.02 13.78
CA PHE A 199 -4.28 12.39 12.58
C PHE A 199 -5.76 12.46 12.90
N GLU A 200 -6.22 13.67 13.25
CA GLU A 200 -7.62 13.93 13.64
C GLU A 200 -8.63 13.56 12.55
N LYS A 201 -8.22 13.55 11.27
CA LYS A 201 -9.11 13.28 10.12
C LYS A 201 -8.92 11.89 9.52
N LEU A 202 -8.07 11.03 10.12
CA LEU A 202 -7.78 9.71 9.57
C LEU A 202 -8.98 8.79 9.78
N GLU A 203 -9.69 8.49 8.69
CA GLU A 203 -10.92 7.68 8.70
C GLU A 203 -10.64 6.23 8.27
N CYS A 204 -9.62 6.01 7.45
CA CYS A 204 -9.37 4.73 6.80
C CYS A 204 -7.91 4.31 6.92
N LEU A 205 -7.70 3.10 7.44
CA LEU A 205 -6.37 2.58 7.73
C LEU A 205 -6.27 1.12 7.31
N HIS A 206 -5.46 0.86 6.28
CA HIS A 206 -5.26 -0.47 5.73
C HIS A 206 -3.82 -0.94 5.96
N PHE A 207 -3.63 -1.90 6.84
CA PHE A 207 -2.37 -2.61 7.05
C PHE A 207 -2.47 -4.04 6.56
N LEU A 208 -2.15 -4.23 5.29
CA LEU A 208 -2.27 -5.50 4.63
C LEU A 208 -0.91 -6.16 4.51
N GLU A 209 -0.92 -7.47 4.74
CA GLU A 209 0.24 -8.31 4.55
C GLU A 209 1.47 -7.95 5.42
N ASN A 210 1.22 -7.49 6.65
CA ASN A 210 2.26 -7.14 7.61
C ASN A 210 2.25 -8.11 8.80
N LYS A 211 3.42 -8.65 9.17
CA LYS A 211 3.55 -9.65 10.25
C LYS A 211 3.31 -9.11 11.67
N ARG A 212 2.88 -7.85 11.81
CA ARG A 212 2.82 -7.09 13.06
C ARG A 212 1.47 -6.43 13.27
N CYS A 213 0.40 -7.14 12.95
CA CYS A 213 -0.98 -6.67 13.12
C CYS A 213 -1.27 -6.26 14.57
N LEU A 214 -0.81 -7.05 15.54
CA LEU A 214 -0.92 -6.74 16.96
C LEU A 214 -0.30 -5.38 17.33
N GLU A 215 0.87 -5.05 16.75
CA GLU A 215 1.53 -3.78 17.06
C GLU A 215 0.61 -2.62 16.67
N VAL A 216 0.03 -2.65 15.48
CA VAL A 216 -0.91 -1.63 15.01
C VAL A 216 -2.11 -1.51 15.97
N THR A 217 -2.80 -2.60 16.26
CA THR A 217 -4.02 -2.58 17.09
C THR A 217 -3.76 -2.23 18.54
N ARG A 218 -2.55 -2.45 19.06
CA ARG A 218 -2.19 -2.15 20.45
C ARG A 218 -2.00 -0.65 20.68
N TRP A 219 -1.55 0.07 19.65
CA TRP A 219 -1.28 1.50 19.72
C TRP A 219 -2.48 2.37 19.35
N MET A 220 -3.58 1.79 18.86
CA MET A 220 -4.82 2.51 18.54
C MET A 220 -5.47 3.10 19.79
N SER A 221 -5.81 4.39 19.72
CA SER A 221 -6.62 5.06 20.71
C SER A 221 -8.11 4.77 20.49
N ALA A 222 -8.87 4.69 21.60
CA ALA A 222 -10.33 4.58 21.53
C ALA A 222 -10.95 5.83 20.89
N ASP A 223 -10.39 7.01 21.16
CA ASP A 223 -10.87 8.31 20.67
C ASP A 223 -10.49 8.61 19.20
N SER A 224 -9.98 7.62 18.47
CA SER A 224 -9.60 7.79 17.07
C SER A 224 -10.84 7.84 16.15
N GLU A 225 -10.79 8.69 15.12
CA GLU A 225 -11.83 8.82 14.07
C GLU A 225 -11.77 7.73 12.99
N ILE A 226 -10.95 6.67 13.19
CA ILE A 226 -10.82 5.58 12.22
C ILE A 226 -12.12 4.77 12.18
N LYS A 227 -12.81 4.84 11.03
CA LYS A 227 -14.06 4.14 10.74
C LYS A 227 -13.82 2.83 10.01
N HIS A 228 -12.77 2.76 9.20
CA HIS A 228 -12.48 1.61 8.35
C HIS A 228 -11.07 1.10 8.61
N LEU A 229 -10.99 -0.14 9.09
CA LEU A 229 -9.72 -0.78 9.43
C LEU A 229 -9.57 -2.07 8.60
N ALA A 230 -8.47 -2.20 7.88
CA ALA A 230 -8.09 -3.46 7.26
C ALA A 230 -6.77 -3.95 7.86
N ILE A 231 -6.75 -5.20 8.30
CA ILE A 231 -5.60 -5.84 8.95
C ILE A 231 -5.32 -7.15 8.22
N GLY A 232 -4.06 -7.43 7.88
CA GLY A 232 -3.71 -8.64 7.14
C GLY A 232 -2.52 -9.43 7.65
N PHE A 233 -2.60 -10.76 7.52
CA PHE A 233 -1.74 -11.79 8.14
C PHE A 233 -1.79 -11.80 9.66
N LEU A 234 -2.76 -12.51 10.20
CA LEU A 234 -2.79 -12.87 11.62
C LEU A 234 -1.89 -14.07 11.86
N SER A 235 -0.73 -13.79 12.46
CA SER A 235 0.21 -14.82 12.89
C SER A 235 -0.32 -15.56 14.12
N ALA A 236 0.26 -16.72 14.44
CA ALA A 236 -0.04 -17.43 15.68
C ALA A 236 0.23 -16.57 16.94
N ILE A 237 1.17 -15.63 16.87
CA ILE A 237 1.46 -14.68 17.95
C ILE A 237 0.30 -13.70 18.14
N ASP A 238 -0.27 -13.19 17.04
CA ASP A 238 -1.41 -12.28 17.11
C ASP A 238 -2.60 -12.93 17.84
N ARG A 239 -2.76 -14.27 17.72
CA ARG A 239 -3.82 -15.05 18.38
C ARG A 239 -3.75 -14.99 19.90
N VAL A 240 -2.56 -15.18 20.46
CA VAL A 240 -2.33 -15.17 21.91
C VAL A 240 -2.66 -13.80 22.51
N HIS A 241 -2.54 -12.75 21.69
CA HIS A 241 -2.70 -11.37 22.12
C HIS A 241 -3.99 -10.70 21.62
N LEU A 242 -4.95 -11.44 21.07
CA LEU A 242 -6.26 -10.89 20.64
C LEU A 242 -6.98 -10.14 21.77
N VAL A 243 -6.80 -10.59 23.02
CA VAL A 243 -7.33 -9.90 24.21
C VAL A 243 -6.74 -8.52 24.46
N CYS A 244 -5.58 -8.21 23.86
CA CYS A 244 -4.90 -6.93 23.98
C CYS A 244 -5.22 -5.98 22.82
N TRP A 245 -6.00 -6.42 21.84
CA TRP A 245 -6.42 -5.56 20.74
C TRP A 245 -7.35 -4.47 21.26
N ARG A 246 -7.19 -3.28 20.69
CA ARG A 246 -8.03 -2.12 20.95
C ARG A 246 -8.55 -1.61 19.61
N PHE A 247 -9.80 -1.20 19.62
CA PHE A 247 -10.45 -0.66 18.43
C PHE A 247 -10.96 0.75 18.74
N PRO A 248 -10.97 1.64 17.74
CA PRO A 248 -11.59 2.95 17.87
C PRO A 248 -13.10 2.84 18.12
N ASP A 249 -13.66 3.77 18.89
CA ASP A 249 -15.12 3.85 19.14
C ASP A 249 -15.92 4.12 17.85
N ALA A 250 -15.29 4.83 16.91
CA ALA A 250 -15.84 5.16 15.59
C ALA A 250 -15.79 4.00 14.58
N LEU A 251 -15.24 2.82 14.94
CA LEU A 251 -15.01 1.74 13.98
C LEU A 251 -16.34 1.21 13.41
N GLU A 252 -16.54 1.42 12.11
CA GLU A 252 -17.73 0.97 11.38
C GLU A 252 -17.49 -0.36 10.66
N SER A 253 -16.27 -0.59 10.14
CA SER A 253 -15.95 -1.80 9.40
C SER A 253 -14.54 -2.33 9.67
N LEU A 254 -14.43 -3.66 9.81
CA LEU A 254 -13.17 -4.37 9.95
C LEU A 254 -12.98 -5.35 8.79
N THR A 255 -11.84 -5.26 8.13
CA THR A 255 -11.43 -6.18 7.08
C THR A 255 -10.27 -7.03 7.58
N LEU A 256 -10.41 -8.35 7.52
CA LEU A 256 -9.38 -9.30 7.96
C LEU A 256 -8.91 -10.13 6.76
N LEU A 257 -7.61 -10.10 6.49
CA LEU A 257 -6.99 -10.98 5.51
C LEU A 257 -6.43 -12.24 6.20
N LEU A 258 -7.13 -13.36 5.99
CA LEU A 258 -6.69 -14.70 6.33
C LEU A 258 -5.94 -15.31 5.15
N CYS A 259 -4.68 -15.69 5.37
CA CYS A 259 -3.91 -16.40 4.37
C CYS A 259 -3.23 -17.62 4.98
N ASP A 260 -2.96 -18.61 4.13
CA ASP A 260 -2.09 -19.73 4.50
C ASP A 260 -0.64 -19.25 4.71
N PRO A 261 -0.03 -19.52 5.89
CA PRO A 261 1.37 -19.25 6.17
C PRO A 261 2.36 -19.73 5.10
N SER A 262 2.03 -20.82 4.39
CA SER A 262 2.87 -21.41 3.33
C SER A 262 3.02 -20.49 2.10
N SER A 263 2.00 -19.68 1.80
CA SER A 263 1.98 -18.76 0.65
C SER A 263 2.87 -17.53 0.84
N CYS A 264 3.35 -17.28 2.06
CA CYS A 264 4.08 -16.07 2.46
C CYS A 264 5.56 -16.32 2.72
N SER A 265 6.00 -17.58 2.74
CA SER A 265 7.39 -17.95 2.90
C SER A 265 7.67 -19.24 2.13
N PRO A 266 8.31 -19.20 0.96
CA PRO A 266 8.66 -20.40 0.18
C PRO A 266 9.72 -21.29 0.86
N LYS A 267 10.06 -21.01 2.14
CA LYS A 267 11.08 -21.73 2.92
C LYS A 267 10.51 -22.52 4.11
N LEU A 268 9.19 -22.56 4.31
CA LEU A 268 8.59 -23.44 5.33
C LEU A 268 8.13 -24.76 4.70
N GLU A 269 8.45 -25.85 5.39
CA GLU A 269 8.29 -27.24 4.98
C GLU A 269 6.91 -27.66 4.44
N PRO A 270 6.84 -28.78 3.69
CA PRO A 270 5.61 -29.30 3.11
C PRO A 270 4.50 -29.54 4.15
N TRP A 271 3.27 -29.18 3.79
CA TRP A 271 2.05 -29.42 4.57
C TRP A 271 1.86 -30.92 4.87
N THR A 272 1.80 -31.28 6.15
CA THR A 272 1.37 -32.63 6.60
C THR A 272 -0.07 -32.57 7.10
N ALA A 273 -0.84 -33.64 6.89
CA ALA A 273 -2.26 -33.76 7.26
C ALA A 273 -2.58 -33.41 8.74
N ARG A 274 -1.60 -33.51 9.64
CA ARG A 274 -1.72 -33.08 11.05
C ARG A 274 -1.95 -31.58 11.24
N ARG A 275 -1.52 -30.72 10.31
CA ARG A 275 -1.68 -29.25 10.40
C ARG A 275 -2.95 -28.72 9.72
N GLN A 276 -3.65 -29.54 8.93
CA GLN A 276 -4.93 -29.15 8.29
C GLN A 276 -6.06 -28.94 9.31
N GLY A 277 -6.11 -29.76 10.37
CA GLY A 277 -7.05 -29.55 11.48
C GLY A 277 -6.79 -28.25 12.24
N GLN A 278 -5.52 -27.86 12.37
CA GLN A 278 -5.10 -26.67 13.10
C GLN A 278 -5.55 -25.38 12.40
N VAL A 279 -5.45 -25.28 11.07
CA VAL A 279 -5.90 -24.08 10.31
C VAL A 279 -7.42 -23.86 10.41
N ARG A 280 -8.21 -24.94 10.54
CA ARG A 280 -9.67 -24.87 10.75
C ARG A 280 -9.98 -24.21 12.10
N ASP A 281 -9.31 -24.65 13.16
CA ASP A 281 -9.50 -24.11 14.51
C ASP A 281 -8.99 -22.66 14.58
N ASP A 282 -7.86 -22.38 13.92
CA ASP A 282 -7.20 -21.08 13.93
C ASP A 282 -8.05 -19.92 13.42
N GLY A 283 -8.75 -20.10 12.29
CA GLY A 283 -9.59 -19.04 11.71
C GLY A 283 -10.83 -18.75 12.54
N VAL A 284 -11.44 -19.81 13.09
CA VAL A 284 -12.60 -19.70 13.98
C VAL A 284 -12.20 -19.05 15.31
N GLU A 285 -11.10 -19.48 15.92
CA GLU A 285 -10.56 -18.90 17.15
C GLU A 285 -10.16 -17.43 16.99
N ILE A 286 -9.53 -17.08 15.87
CA ILE A 286 -9.20 -15.68 15.55
C ILE A 286 -10.46 -14.83 15.55
N LEU A 287 -11.51 -15.28 14.86
CA LEU A 287 -12.73 -14.50 14.71
C LEU A 287 -13.49 -14.44 16.02
N GLN A 288 -13.57 -15.55 16.77
CA GLN A 288 -14.09 -15.55 18.13
C GLN A 288 -13.31 -14.60 19.04
N GLY A 289 -11.99 -14.54 18.92
CA GLY A 289 -11.13 -13.62 19.67
C GLY A 289 -11.35 -12.15 19.27
N VAL A 290 -11.49 -11.86 17.99
CA VAL A 290 -11.86 -10.51 17.48
C VAL A 290 -13.22 -10.10 18.00
N PHE A 291 -14.24 -10.96 17.91
CA PHE A 291 -15.57 -10.69 18.45
C PHE A 291 -15.56 -10.53 19.97
N ARG A 292 -14.82 -11.37 20.68
CA ARG A 292 -14.64 -11.24 22.13
C ARG A 292 -13.97 -9.92 22.48
N CYS A 293 -12.97 -9.50 21.71
CA CYS A 293 -12.32 -8.21 21.85
C CYS A 293 -13.32 -7.05 21.63
N LEU A 294 -14.07 -7.07 20.53
CA LEU A 294 -15.13 -6.06 20.25
C LEU A 294 -16.17 -6.00 21.37
N LYS A 295 -16.61 -7.16 21.89
CA LYS A 295 -17.58 -7.27 22.99
C LYS A 295 -17.01 -6.80 24.33
N LEU A 296 -15.79 -7.19 24.68
CA LEU A 296 -15.11 -6.83 25.94
C LEU A 296 -14.83 -5.33 25.98
N ASN A 297 -14.41 -4.77 24.86
CA ASN A 297 -14.11 -3.36 24.77
C ASN A 297 -15.37 -2.48 24.65
N LYS A 298 -16.59 -3.07 24.54
CA LYS A 298 -17.87 -2.35 24.34
C LYS A 298 -17.83 -1.32 23.19
N GLN A 299 -16.88 -1.47 22.27
CA GLN A 299 -16.17 -0.35 21.65
C GLN A 299 -16.69 0.07 20.29
N SER A 300 -17.87 -0.38 19.88
CA SER A 300 -18.38 0.10 18.60
C SER A 300 -19.86 -0.16 18.49
N LYS A 301 -20.67 0.74 19.08
CA LYS A 301 -22.08 0.89 18.64
C LYS A 301 -22.18 1.14 17.13
N ALA A 302 -21.09 1.64 16.53
CA ALA A 302 -20.98 1.94 15.11
C ALA A 302 -20.60 0.73 14.24
N PHE A 303 -20.12 -0.39 14.80
CA PHE A 303 -19.61 -1.51 14.01
C PHE A 303 -20.73 -2.25 13.31
N LYS A 304 -20.69 -2.18 11.98
CA LYS A 304 -21.75 -2.67 11.10
C LYS A 304 -21.27 -3.81 10.21
N LYS A 305 -19.97 -3.90 9.95
CA LYS A 305 -19.47 -4.76 8.86
C LYS A 305 -18.16 -5.46 9.17
N LEU A 306 -18.16 -6.77 8.95
CA LEU A 306 -16.96 -7.61 8.91
C LEU A 306 -16.73 -8.10 7.48
N VAL A 307 -15.55 -7.82 6.94
CA VAL A 307 -15.09 -8.31 5.63
C VAL A 307 -13.99 -9.34 5.85
N LEU A 308 -14.19 -10.55 5.35
CA LEU A 308 -13.19 -11.60 5.40
C LEU A 308 -12.59 -11.83 4.02
N LEU A 309 -11.31 -11.56 3.89
CA LEU A 309 -10.56 -11.87 2.68
C LEU A 309 -9.76 -13.12 2.96
N ALA A 310 -9.99 -14.16 2.20
CA ALA A 310 -9.37 -15.43 2.51
C ALA A 310 -8.63 -15.96 1.28
N LYS A 311 -7.30 -16.06 1.38
CA LYS A 311 -6.45 -16.65 0.35
C LYS A 311 -6.05 -18.06 0.79
N PHE A 312 -6.73 -19.04 0.25
CA PHE A 312 -6.45 -20.45 0.50
C PHE A 312 -5.80 -21.07 -0.75
N PRO A 313 -4.48 -21.32 -0.75
CA PRO A 313 -3.88 -22.14 -1.80
C PRO A 313 -4.37 -23.60 -1.68
N GLY A 314 -4.57 -24.27 -2.81
CA GLY A 314 -4.90 -25.71 -2.83
C GLY A 314 -6.38 -26.06 -2.69
N ALA A 315 -7.26 -25.43 -3.47
CA ALA A 315 -8.70 -25.68 -3.48
C ALA A 315 -9.13 -27.09 -3.97
N GLU A 316 -8.19 -27.99 -4.27
CA GLU A 316 -8.48 -29.32 -4.81
C GLU A 316 -8.73 -30.39 -3.72
N ASP A 317 -8.32 -30.14 -2.48
CA ASP A 317 -8.61 -31.05 -1.37
C ASP A 317 -10.04 -30.83 -0.85
N VAL A 318 -10.89 -31.86 -1.01
CA VAL A 318 -12.29 -31.86 -0.60
C VAL A 318 -12.45 -31.60 0.90
N ALA A 319 -11.54 -32.11 1.74
CA ALA A 319 -11.61 -31.91 3.19
C ALA A 319 -11.34 -30.45 3.56
N VAL A 320 -10.39 -29.80 2.88
CA VAL A 320 -10.07 -28.38 3.06
C VAL A 320 -11.24 -27.50 2.62
N ARG A 321 -11.89 -27.84 1.51
CA ARG A 321 -13.09 -27.12 1.03
C ARG A 321 -14.24 -27.20 2.04
N LEU A 322 -14.56 -28.39 2.53
CA LEU A 322 -15.63 -28.59 3.51
C LEU A 322 -15.34 -27.88 4.84
N ALA A 323 -14.11 -27.98 5.36
CA ALA A 323 -13.72 -27.29 6.59
C ALA A 323 -13.88 -25.77 6.48
N ARG A 324 -13.53 -25.20 5.31
CA ARG A 324 -13.72 -23.79 5.00
C ARG A 324 -15.20 -23.40 4.94
N GLU A 325 -16.04 -24.17 4.25
CA GLU A 325 -17.47 -23.92 4.18
C GLU A 325 -18.11 -23.92 5.58
N HIS A 326 -17.69 -24.85 6.44
CA HIS A 326 -18.11 -24.89 7.84
C HIS A 326 -17.68 -23.64 8.62
N ALA A 327 -16.40 -23.26 8.56
CA ALA A 327 -15.91 -22.06 9.24
C ALA A 327 -16.66 -20.81 8.77
N VAL A 328 -16.85 -20.63 7.46
CA VAL A 328 -17.60 -19.50 6.89
C VAL A 328 -19.05 -19.49 7.35
N ARG A 329 -19.68 -20.66 7.44
CA ARG A 329 -21.04 -20.80 7.99
C ARG A 329 -21.11 -20.37 9.45
N ASP A 330 -20.18 -20.82 10.27
CA ASP A 330 -20.15 -20.49 11.71
C ASP A 330 -19.94 -18.99 11.92
N ILE A 331 -19.06 -18.37 11.12
CA ILE A 331 -18.82 -16.92 11.14
C ILE A 331 -20.07 -16.15 10.71
N ARG A 332 -20.76 -16.59 9.66
CA ARG A 332 -22.02 -15.98 9.22
C ARG A 332 -23.08 -16.02 10.31
N ILE A 333 -23.24 -17.17 10.97
CA ILE A 333 -24.20 -17.34 12.09
C ILE A 333 -23.82 -16.39 13.23
N LEU A 334 -22.54 -16.32 13.58
CA LEU A 334 -22.05 -15.42 14.62
C LEU A 334 -22.32 -13.95 14.29
N CYS A 335 -21.99 -13.50 13.07
CA CYS A 335 -22.24 -12.13 12.62
C CYS A 335 -23.74 -11.80 12.63
N ALA A 336 -24.58 -12.71 12.12
CA ALA A 336 -26.03 -12.56 12.13
C ALA A 336 -26.61 -12.42 13.54
N SER A 337 -26.08 -13.17 14.52
CA SER A 337 -26.51 -13.05 15.93
C SER A 337 -26.18 -11.71 16.58
N GLN A 338 -25.29 -10.93 15.96
CA GLN A 338 -24.81 -9.63 16.45
C GLN A 338 -25.23 -8.47 15.54
N GLU A 339 -26.11 -8.71 14.55
CA GLU A 339 -26.55 -7.72 13.56
C GLU A 339 -25.39 -7.09 12.74
N VAL A 340 -24.31 -7.85 12.53
CA VAL A 340 -23.15 -7.43 11.74
C VAL A 340 -23.26 -7.98 10.31
N GLU A 341 -23.13 -7.11 9.32
CA GLU A 341 -23.01 -7.50 7.91
C GLU A 341 -21.71 -8.30 7.70
N PHE A 342 -21.83 -9.50 7.13
CA PHE A 342 -20.68 -10.33 6.79
C PHE A 342 -20.52 -10.41 5.26
N SER A 343 -19.33 -10.10 4.78
CA SER A 343 -18.93 -10.31 3.39
C SER A 343 -17.62 -11.09 3.32
N MET A 344 -17.47 -11.91 2.28
CA MET A 344 -16.28 -12.71 2.08
C MET A 344 -15.82 -12.65 0.63
N SER A 345 -14.52 -12.41 0.43
CA SER A 345 -13.86 -12.56 -0.87
C SER A 345 -12.85 -13.69 -0.82
N LEU A 346 -12.91 -14.55 -1.83
CA LEU A 346 -12.09 -15.77 -1.95
C LEU A 346 -10.85 -15.57 -2.80
N ASP A 347 -10.79 -14.45 -3.51
CA ASP A 347 -9.69 -14.14 -4.42
C ASP A 347 -8.50 -13.52 -3.67
N GLY A 348 -8.67 -13.22 -2.38
CA GLY A 348 -7.66 -12.61 -1.52
C GLY A 348 -7.27 -11.18 -1.94
N THR A 349 -7.88 -10.65 -2.99
CA THR A 349 -7.70 -9.29 -3.47
C THR A 349 -8.68 -8.37 -2.77
N LEU A 350 -8.16 -7.42 -2.02
CA LEU A 350 -8.90 -6.17 -1.82
C LEU A 350 -8.96 -5.46 -3.16
N PRO A 351 -10.12 -4.91 -3.55
CA PRO A 351 -10.07 -3.71 -4.36
C PRO A 351 -9.32 -2.69 -3.50
N LEU A 352 -8.01 -2.51 -3.76
CA LEU A 352 -7.32 -1.32 -3.28
C LEU A 352 -8.22 -0.16 -3.68
N VAL A 353 -8.57 0.71 -2.73
CA VAL A 353 -9.65 1.70 -2.92
C VAL A 353 -9.38 2.59 -4.14
N TYR A 354 -8.13 2.61 -4.60
CA TYR A 354 -7.68 3.27 -5.81
C TYR A 354 -6.63 2.42 -6.58
N THR A 355 -7.05 1.36 -7.26
CA THR A 355 -6.29 0.81 -8.41
C THR A 355 -6.56 1.70 -9.63
N PHE A 356 -5.69 2.68 -9.84
CA PHE A 356 -5.56 3.43 -11.10
C PHE A 356 -4.39 2.90 -11.91
#